data_AF-A0A068RSZ1-F1
#
_entry.id   AF-A0A068RSZ1-F1
#
_cell.length_a   1.000
_cell.length_b   1.000
_cell.length_c   1.000
_cell.angle_alpha   90.00
_cell.angle_beta   90.00
_cell.angle_gamma   90.00
#
_symmetry.space_group_name_H-M   'P 1'
#
loop_
_entity.id
_entity.type
_entity.pdbx_description
1 polymer ?
#
loop_
_entity_poly.entity_id
_entity_poly.type
_entity_poly.pdbx_seq_one_letter_code
_entity_poly.pdbx_strand_id
1 'polypeptide(L)'
;MTQTFDYNKKQAKAAVHALYDHHKSRESGDLLADEEPPLYVQILTKEMFVPKRQSAGGKKIKAKHALYPSDTSICVFVKSDAEDIQKELANGGFKNLQVIDKSTLEGSYSTFEARRRLANAHECFFVDDRIVSFMPKLLGKSFLEKANKTPMPVSVASNAKVNQMNTALRVQPYRPKGGVVNLLRVGHLGLSEKEMLENLDAIVKEYLRVSNIKSEAIQELSLKLAKSPALPFYNSLP
;
A
#
# COMPACT_ATOMS: atom_id res chain seq x y z
N MET A 1 1.69 -17.54 17.45
CA MET A 1 1.27 -16.65 18.55
C MET A 1 0.87 -15.30 17.95
N THR A 2 -0.42 -15.11 17.72
CA THR A 2 -0.99 -13.85 17.21
C THR A 2 -1.04 -12.84 18.35
N GLN A 3 -0.13 -11.87 18.35
CA GLN A 3 -0.19 -10.73 19.29
C GLN A 3 -1.41 -9.89 18.94
N THR A 4 -2.43 -9.92 19.81
CA THR A 4 -3.55 -8.99 19.76
C THR A 4 -3.14 -7.70 20.44
N PHE A 5 -3.05 -6.61 19.67
CA PHE A 5 -2.89 -5.27 20.22
C PHE A 5 -4.27 -4.74 20.61
N ASP A 6 -4.48 -4.50 21.90
CA ASP A 6 -5.77 -4.03 22.42
C ASP A 6 -5.74 -2.50 22.53
N TYR A 7 -6.33 -1.83 21.54
CA TYR A 7 -6.50 -0.38 21.52
C TYR A 7 -7.97 -0.02 21.70
N ASN A 8 -8.25 1.18 22.19
CA ASN A 8 -9.62 1.61 22.45
C ASN A 8 -10.41 1.76 21.14
N LYS A 9 -11.20 0.72 20.82
CA LYS A 9 -12.03 0.65 19.60
C LYS A 9 -13.04 1.79 19.49
N LYS A 10 -13.50 2.35 20.61
CA LYS A 10 -14.43 3.49 20.62
C LYS A 10 -13.74 4.76 20.11
N GLN A 11 -12.51 5.00 20.55
CA GLN A 11 -11.70 6.14 20.08
C GLN A 11 -11.29 5.98 18.62
N ALA A 12 -10.92 4.77 18.20
CA ALA A 12 -10.63 4.49 16.79
C ALA A 12 -11.87 4.75 15.90
N LYS A 13 -13.06 4.32 16.33
CA LYS A 13 -14.31 4.60 15.60
C LYS A 13 -14.61 6.10 15.53
N ALA A 14 -14.47 6.82 16.63
CA ALA A 14 -14.67 8.26 16.67
C ALA A 14 -13.68 9.00 15.76
N ALA A 15 -12.42 8.57 15.74
CA ALA A 15 -11.40 9.13 14.86
C ALA A 15 -11.73 8.87 13.38
N VAL A 16 -12.18 7.65 13.04
CA VAL A 16 -12.63 7.34 11.68
C VAL A 16 -13.80 8.25 11.29
N HIS A 17 -14.87 8.30 12.10
CA HIS A 17 -16.04 9.16 11.84
C HIS A 17 -15.66 10.63 11.64
N ALA A 18 -14.81 11.18 12.51
CA ALA A 18 -14.34 12.56 12.39
C ALA A 18 -13.59 12.83 11.07
N LEU A 19 -12.87 11.84 10.55
CA LEU A 19 -12.19 11.95 9.25
C LEU A 19 -13.18 11.88 8.07
N TYR A 20 -14.25 11.09 8.18
CA TYR A 20 -15.34 11.08 7.21
C TYR A 20 -16.06 12.44 7.17
N ASP A 21 -16.38 13.02 8.33
CA ASP A 21 -17.03 14.34 8.41
C ASP A 21 -16.15 15.45 7.85
N HIS A 22 -14.84 15.40 8.15
CA HIS A 22 -13.87 16.35 7.59
C HIS A 22 -13.72 16.22 6.07
N HIS A 23 -13.89 15.01 5.51
CA HIS A 23 -13.87 14.85 4.07
C HIS A 23 -15.13 15.44 3.41
N LYS A 24 -16.31 15.11 3.93
CA LYS A 24 -17.59 15.63 3.43
C LYS A 24 -17.65 17.16 3.45
N SER A 25 -17.13 17.79 4.50
CA SER A 25 -17.10 19.27 4.56
C SER A 25 -16.15 19.89 3.52
N ARG A 26 -15.09 19.18 3.12
CA ARG A 26 -14.13 19.65 2.09
C ARG A 26 -14.57 19.39 0.65
N GLU A 27 -15.34 18.33 0.39
CA GLU A 27 -15.90 18.06 -0.95
C GLU A 27 -16.74 19.24 -1.45
N SER A 28 -17.42 19.96 -0.56
CA SER A 28 -18.19 21.15 -0.90
C SER A 28 -17.40 22.35 -1.46
N GLY A 29 -16.06 22.33 -1.40
CA GLY A 29 -15.22 23.49 -1.76
C GLY A 29 -14.09 23.24 -2.76
N ASP A 30 -13.77 22.00 -3.11
CA ASP A 30 -12.59 21.68 -3.95
C ASP A 30 -13.00 20.80 -5.15
N LEU A 31 -13.11 21.42 -6.34
CA LEU A 31 -13.50 20.78 -7.61
C LEU A 31 -12.49 19.73 -8.14
N LEU A 32 -11.40 19.50 -7.40
CA LEU A 32 -10.38 18.48 -7.68
C LEU A 32 -10.45 17.29 -6.71
N ALA A 33 -11.53 17.17 -5.93
CA ALA A 33 -11.70 16.17 -4.88
C ALA A 33 -12.26 14.81 -5.35
N ASP A 34 -12.41 14.58 -6.66
CA ASP A 34 -12.99 13.34 -7.21
C ASP A 34 -12.12 12.08 -6.97
N GLU A 35 -10.90 12.21 -6.47
CA GLU A 35 -10.10 11.07 -6.01
C GLU A 35 -10.36 10.79 -4.53
N GLU A 36 -11.04 9.67 -4.24
CA GLU A 36 -11.26 9.16 -2.89
C GLU A 36 -9.92 9.07 -2.12
N PRO A 37 -9.68 9.94 -1.12
CA PRO A 37 -8.36 10.06 -0.55
C PRO A 37 -8.00 8.80 0.27
N PRO A 38 -6.76 8.31 0.15
CA PRO A 38 -6.31 7.18 0.93
C PRO A 38 -6.21 7.53 2.41
N LEU A 39 -6.71 6.62 3.26
CA LEU A 39 -6.49 6.67 4.70
C LEU A 39 -5.23 5.89 5.07
N TYR A 40 -4.41 6.51 5.91
CA TYR A 40 -3.21 5.92 6.46
C TYR A 40 -3.29 5.82 7.98
N VAL A 41 -2.63 4.80 8.53
CA VAL A 41 -2.28 4.69 9.95
C VAL A 41 -0.80 5.00 10.10
N GLN A 42 -0.51 5.91 11.01
CA GLN A 42 0.82 6.25 11.46
C GLN A 42 1.10 5.54 12.78
N ILE A 43 2.17 4.75 12.80
CA ILE A 43 2.61 3.95 13.94
C ILE A 43 3.93 4.52 14.42
N LEU A 44 3.96 5.02 15.65
CA LEU A 44 5.16 5.46 16.34
C LEU A 44 5.62 4.35 17.30
N THR A 45 6.86 3.91 17.19
CA THR A 45 7.46 2.88 18.07
C THR A 45 8.42 3.49 19.10
N LYS A 46 8.74 2.78 20.20
CA LYS A 46 9.78 3.25 21.16
C LYS A 46 11.18 3.10 20.57
N GLU A 47 11.38 2.01 19.83
CA GLU A 47 12.67 1.67 19.22
C GLU A 47 12.68 2.05 17.75
N MET A 48 13.83 2.55 17.29
CA MET A 48 14.07 2.73 15.86
C MET A 48 14.12 1.36 15.18
N PHE A 49 13.32 1.20 14.14
CA PHE A 49 13.47 0.04 13.29
C PHE A 49 14.77 0.17 12.49
N VAL A 50 15.75 -0.69 12.78
CA VAL A 50 16.95 -0.82 11.97
C VAL A 50 16.68 -1.84 10.87
N PRO A 51 16.57 -1.43 9.59
CA PRO A 51 16.30 -2.36 8.53
C PRO A 51 17.48 -3.30 8.29
N LYS A 52 17.33 -4.57 8.68
CA LYS A 52 18.12 -5.67 8.11
C LYS A 52 17.90 -5.71 6.59
N ARG A 53 18.86 -6.27 5.85
CA ARG A 53 18.87 -6.36 4.37
C ARG A 53 17.47 -6.67 3.84
N GLN A 54 16.86 -5.68 3.18
CA GLN A 54 15.48 -5.77 2.72
C GLN A 54 15.43 -6.50 1.39
N SER A 55 14.47 -7.41 1.23
CA SER A 55 14.16 -8.03 -0.06
C SER A 55 13.75 -6.94 -1.07
N ALA A 56 14.02 -7.18 -2.35
CA ALA A 56 13.67 -6.24 -3.42
C ALA A 56 12.16 -5.91 -3.44
N GLY A 57 11.30 -6.91 -3.17
CA GLY A 57 9.85 -6.78 -3.07
C GLY A 57 9.29 -6.34 -1.71
N GLY A 58 10.14 -6.02 -0.73
CA GLY A 58 9.71 -5.61 0.61
C GLY A 58 9.02 -6.74 1.41
N LYS A 59 8.48 -6.37 2.58
CA LYS A 59 7.64 -7.26 3.38
C LYS A 59 6.17 -7.06 3.00
N LYS A 60 5.33 -8.09 3.14
CA LYS A 60 3.91 -8.05 2.75
C LYS A 60 3.04 -7.86 3.99
N ILE A 61 2.22 -6.80 4.02
CA ILE A 61 1.19 -6.59 5.06
C ILE A 61 -0.17 -6.84 4.43
N LYS A 62 -0.91 -7.80 4.98
CA LYS A 62 -2.21 -8.22 4.46
C LYS A 62 -3.33 -7.47 5.20
N ALA A 63 -4.27 -6.93 4.45
CA ALA A 63 -5.54 -6.42 4.95
C ALA A 63 -6.65 -7.45 4.71
N LYS A 64 -7.79 -7.27 5.37
CA LYS A 64 -8.97 -8.14 5.19
C LYS A 64 -9.79 -7.74 3.97
N HIS A 65 -10.00 -6.43 3.82
CA HIS A 65 -10.77 -5.79 2.76
C HIS A 65 -9.84 -5.10 1.76
N ALA A 66 -10.39 -4.67 0.63
CA ALA A 66 -9.62 -4.00 -0.43
C ALA A 66 -8.99 -2.70 0.09
N LEU A 67 -7.72 -2.44 -0.25
CA LEU A 67 -7.02 -1.21 0.16
C LEU A 67 -7.17 -0.06 -0.84
N TYR A 68 -7.51 -0.42 -2.08
CA TYR A 68 -7.53 0.45 -3.24
C TYR A 68 -8.95 0.47 -3.82
N PRO A 69 -9.42 1.62 -4.32
CA PRO A 69 -10.71 1.72 -4.98
C PRO A 69 -10.76 0.89 -6.27
N SER A 70 -11.96 0.55 -6.74
CA SER A 70 -12.13 -0.32 -7.91
C SER A 70 -11.60 0.27 -9.22
N ASP A 71 -11.45 1.60 -9.29
CA ASP A 71 -10.96 2.31 -10.49
C ASP A 71 -9.44 2.55 -10.47
N THR A 72 -8.73 1.90 -9.55
CA THR A 72 -7.30 2.12 -9.37
C THR A 72 -6.49 1.73 -10.61
N SER A 73 -5.60 2.62 -11.04
CA SER A 73 -4.66 2.36 -12.12
C SER A 73 -3.53 1.43 -11.66
N ILE A 74 -3.43 0.27 -12.32
CA ILE A 74 -2.52 -0.83 -12.00
C ILE A 74 -1.49 -1.00 -13.11
N CYS A 75 -0.22 -1.08 -12.74
CA CYS A 75 0.88 -1.42 -13.65
C CYS A 75 1.47 -2.80 -13.28
N VAL A 76 1.65 -3.68 -14.26
CA VAL A 76 2.26 -5.01 -14.08
C VAL A 76 3.53 -5.11 -14.91
N PHE A 77 4.65 -5.46 -14.29
CA PHE A 77 5.90 -5.74 -14.97
C PHE A 77 6.05 -7.24 -15.22
N VAL A 78 6.29 -7.61 -16.48
CA VAL A 78 6.42 -9.00 -16.92
C VAL A 78 7.75 -9.21 -17.67
N LYS A 79 8.17 -10.47 -17.77
CA LYS A 79 9.42 -10.82 -18.48
C LYS A 79 9.23 -10.74 -20.00
N SER A 80 8.16 -11.33 -20.50
CA SER A 80 7.77 -11.46 -21.90
C SER A 80 6.24 -11.57 -21.99
N ASP A 81 5.71 -11.38 -23.20
CA ASP A 81 4.30 -11.62 -23.57
C ASP A 81 3.31 -10.66 -22.88
N ALA A 82 3.67 -9.37 -22.80
CA ALA A 82 2.81 -8.34 -22.19
C ALA A 82 1.40 -8.29 -22.78
N GLU A 83 1.22 -8.43 -24.10
CA GLU A 83 -0.08 -8.32 -24.75
C GLU A 83 -1.04 -9.44 -24.35
N ASP A 84 -0.56 -10.68 -24.30
CA ASP A 84 -1.38 -11.84 -23.94
C ASP A 84 -1.78 -11.78 -22.47
N ILE A 85 -0.82 -11.43 -21.60
CA ILE A 85 -1.08 -11.24 -20.17
C ILE A 85 -2.05 -10.08 -19.94
N GLN A 86 -1.93 -8.99 -20.71
CA GLN A 86 -2.85 -7.87 -20.63
C GLN A 86 -4.27 -8.28 -20.99
N LYS A 87 -4.47 -9.08 -22.04
CA LYS A 87 -5.80 -9.60 -22.43
C LYS A 87 -6.39 -10.51 -21.36
N GLU A 88 -5.59 -11.44 -20.82
CA GLU A 88 -6.04 -12.33 -19.73
C GLU A 88 -6.48 -11.57 -18.48
N LEU A 89 -5.72 -10.53 -18.09
CA LEU A 89 -6.02 -9.73 -16.92
C LEU A 89 -7.17 -8.75 -17.17
N ALA A 90 -7.31 -8.22 -18.38
CA ALA A 90 -8.48 -7.43 -18.78
C ALA A 90 -9.76 -8.28 -18.70
N ASN A 91 -9.71 -9.53 -19.16
CA ASN A 91 -10.81 -10.49 -19.01
C ASN A 91 -11.12 -10.79 -17.54
N GLY A 92 -10.12 -10.66 -16.66
CA GLY A 92 -10.27 -10.80 -15.20
C GLY A 92 -11.00 -9.63 -14.51
N GLY A 93 -11.39 -8.57 -15.24
CA GLY A 93 -12.19 -7.47 -14.72
C GLY A 93 -11.40 -6.24 -14.27
N PHE A 94 -10.09 -6.17 -14.53
CA PHE A 94 -9.27 -4.98 -14.24
C PHE A 94 -9.38 -3.96 -15.38
N LYS A 95 -10.04 -2.81 -15.13
CA LYS A 95 -10.30 -1.79 -16.16
C LYS A 95 -9.06 -0.95 -16.51
N ASN A 96 -8.32 -0.49 -15.50
CA ASN A 96 -7.19 0.43 -15.68
C ASN A 96 -5.85 -0.32 -15.52
N LEU A 97 -5.58 -1.25 -16.44
CA LEU A 97 -4.39 -2.11 -16.40
C LEU A 97 -3.39 -1.77 -17.52
N GLN A 98 -2.15 -1.51 -17.14
CA GLN A 98 -1.01 -1.41 -18.05
C GLN A 98 -0.01 -2.52 -17.77
N VAL A 99 0.32 -3.33 -18.79
CA VAL A 99 1.36 -4.37 -18.70
C VAL A 99 2.59 -3.90 -19.45
N ILE A 100 3.76 -3.99 -18.83
CA ILE A 100 5.03 -3.51 -19.38
C ILE A 100 6.07 -4.63 -19.33
N ASP A 101 6.65 -4.93 -20.48
CA ASP A 101 7.76 -5.87 -20.58
C ASP A 101 9.05 -5.29 -20.01
N LYS A 102 9.92 -6.19 -19.52
CA LYS A 102 11.26 -5.83 -19.04
C LYS A 102 12.07 -5.07 -20.10
N SER A 103 12.03 -5.50 -21.37
CA SER A 103 12.74 -4.85 -22.48
C SER A 103 12.27 -3.40 -22.70
N THR A 104 10.95 -3.19 -22.69
CA THR A 104 10.33 -1.87 -22.82
C THR A 104 10.67 -0.97 -21.63
N LEU A 105 10.75 -1.54 -20.42
CA LEU A 105 11.18 -0.83 -19.22
C LEU A 105 12.65 -0.37 -19.30
N GLU A 106 13.53 -1.24 -19.83
CA GLU A 106 14.95 -0.95 -20.02
C GLU A 106 15.21 0.09 -21.13
N GLY A 107 14.41 0.10 -22.20
CA GLY A 107 14.53 1.08 -23.28
C GLY A 107 13.82 2.41 -22.98
N SER A 108 12.48 2.40 -23.07
CA SER A 108 11.63 3.60 -23.07
C SER A 108 11.54 4.30 -21.72
N TYR A 109 11.71 3.56 -20.62
CA TYR A 109 11.63 4.10 -19.26
C TYR A 109 13.00 4.22 -18.58
N SER A 110 14.07 4.29 -19.37
CA SER A 110 15.43 4.48 -18.87
C SER A 110 15.65 5.87 -18.25
N THR A 111 14.99 6.92 -18.74
CA THR A 111 15.19 8.29 -18.27
C THR A 111 14.51 8.56 -16.94
N PHE A 112 15.09 9.44 -16.12
CA PHE A 112 14.54 9.82 -14.82
C PHE A 112 13.12 10.38 -14.93
N GLU A 113 12.85 11.16 -15.97
CA GLU A 113 11.54 11.76 -16.21
C GLU A 113 10.48 10.69 -16.56
N ALA A 114 10.80 9.74 -17.45
CA ALA A 114 9.89 8.66 -17.81
C ALA A 114 9.53 7.79 -16.60
N ARG A 115 10.51 7.48 -15.76
CA ARG A 115 10.28 6.79 -14.47
C ARG A 115 9.35 7.57 -13.57
N ARG A 116 9.58 8.88 -13.40
CA ARG A 116 8.74 9.74 -12.57
C ARG A 116 7.31 9.83 -13.10
N ARG A 117 7.12 9.90 -14.41
CA ARG A 117 5.80 9.88 -15.07
C ARG A 117 5.07 8.56 -14.78
N LEU A 118 5.74 7.42 -14.96
CA LEU A 118 5.17 6.10 -14.64
C LEU A 118 4.76 5.99 -13.16
N ALA A 119 5.61 6.43 -12.23
CA ALA A 119 5.33 6.41 -10.79
C ALA A 119 4.10 7.26 -10.39
N ASN A 120 3.82 8.31 -11.16
CA ASN A 120 2.69 9.19 -10.91
C ASN A 120 1.42 8.72 -11.62
N ALA A 121 1.53 8.06 -12.77
CA ALA A 121 0.39 7.59 -13.56
C ALA A 121 -0.36 6.38 -12.94
N HIS A 122 0.35 5.53 -12.18
CA HIS A 122 -0.25 4.34 -11.57
C HIS A 122 -0.11 4.36 -10.06
N GLU A 123 -1.11 3.84 -9.35
CA GLU A 123 -1.07 3.71 -7.90
C GLU A 123 -0.43 2.40 -7.45
N CYS A 124 -0.76 1.31 -8.13
CA CYS A 124 -0.33 -0.03 -7.79
C CYS A 124 0.68 -0.55 -8.82
N PHE A 125 1.74 -1.19 -8.32
CA PHE A 125 2.75 -1.85 -9.15
C PHE A 125 2.87 -3.32 -8.75
N PHE A 126 2.72 -4.21 -9.72
CA PHE A 126 2.98 -5.64 -9.57
C PHE A 126 4.16 -6.03 -10.44
N VAL A 127 4.88 -7.06 -10.03
CA VAL A 127 6.05 -7.54 -10.75
C VAL A 127 6.08 -9.06 -10.73
N ASP A 128 6.42 -9.67 -11.87
CA ASP A 128 6.68 -11.10 -11.96
C ASP A 128 7.89 -11.49 -11.09
N ASP A 129 7.73 -12.51 -10.25
CA ASP A 129 8.77 -13.06 -9.36
C ASP A 129 10.14 -13.25 -10.06
N ARG A 130 10.14 -13.58 -11.36
CA ARG A 130 11.35 -13.79 -12.17
C ARG A 130 12.16 -12.52 -12.39
N ILE A 131 11.54 -11.33 -12.33
CA ILE A 131 12.19 -10.05 -12.64
C ILE A 131 12.31 -9.12 -11.42
N VAL A 132 11.74 -9.48 -10.26
CA VAL A 132 11.79 -8.71 -9.00
C VAL A 132 13.20 -8.25 -8.65
N SER A 133 14.21 -9.12 -8.81
CA SER A 133 15.60 -8.82 -8.47
C SER A 133 16.23 -7.70 -9.31
N PHE A 134 15.70 -7.45 -10.51
CA PHE A 134 16.18 -6.40 -11.41
C PHE A 134 15.48 -5.05 -11.15
N MET A 135 14.30 -5.04 -10.53
CA MET A 135 13.50 -3.83 -10.32
C MET A 135 14.24 -2.68 -9.63
N PRO A 136 15.07 -2.90 -8.59
CA PRO A 136 15.81 -1.78 -7.98
C PRO A 136 16.74 -1.04 -8.95
N LYS A 137 17.31 -1.75 -9.92
CA LYS A 137 18.17 -1.16 -10.96
C LYS A 137 17.33 -0.44 -12.02
N LEU A 138 16.22 -1.04 -12.44
CA LEU A 138 15.38 -0.53 -13.52
C LEU A 138 14.52 0.67 -13.11
N LEU A 139 13.85 0.60 -11.96
CA LEU A 139 12.97 1.67 -11.48
C LEU A 139 13.76 2.80 -10.79
N GLY A 140 14.96 2.51 -10.31
CA GLY A 140 15.80 3.46 -9.59
C GLY A 140 15.24 3.86 -8.22
N LYS A 141 15.93 4.80 -7.56
CA LYS A 141 15.63 5.20 -6.16
C LYS A 141 14.26 5.86 -6.01
N SER A 142 13.82 6.65 -6.99
CA SER A 142 12.56 7.42 -6.90
C SER A 142 11.32 6.54 -6.67
N PHE A 143 11.29 5.34 -7.24
CA PHE A 143 10.22 4.36 -7.00
C PHE A 143 10.34 3.69 -5.64
N LEU A 144 11.54 3.27 -5.25
CA LEU A 144 11.76 2.51 -4.02
C LEU A 144 11.70 3.38 -2.75
N GLU A 145 11.95 4.68 -2.89
CA GLU A 145 11.76 5.65 -1.80
C GLU A 145 10.29 5.82 -1.44
N LYS A 146 9.36 5.63 -2.38
CA LYS A 146 7.93 5.69 -2.10
C LYS A 146 7.45 4.29 -1.67
N ALA A 147 7.16 4.12 -0.38
CA ALA A 147 6.73 2.83 0.18
C ALA A 147 5.51 2.24 -0.55
N ASN A 148 4.50 3.08 -0.83
CA ASN A 148 3.26 2.67 -1.51
C ASN A 148 3.47 2.27 -2.99
N LYS A 149 4.60 2.64 -3.59
CA LYS A 149 4.88 2.46 -5.03
C LYS A 149 5.94 1.38 -5.27
N THR A 150 6.35 0.67 -4.22
CA THR A 150 7.26 -0.47 -4.35
C THR A 150 6.54 -1.61 -5.08
N PRO A 151 7.08 -2.16 -6.17
CA PRO A 151 6.42 -3.23 -6.90
C PRO A 151 6.26 -4.47 -6.04
N MET A 152 5.05 -5.02 -6.00
CA MET A 152 4.77 -6.24 -5.25
C MET A 152 4.97 -7.50 -6.13
N PRO A 153 5.74 -8.49 -5.64
CA PRO A 153 5.92 -9.76 -6.34
C PRO A 153 4.62 -10.57 -6.45
N VAL A 154 4.27 -10.96 -7.68
CA VAL A 154 3.13 -11.80 -8.07
C VAL A 154 3.62 -12.88 -9.05
N SER A 155 3.09 -14.10 -8.94
CA SER A 155 3.47 -15.21 -9.80
C SER A 155 2.62 -15.25 -11.07
N VAL A 156 3.13 -14.63 -12.12
CA VAL A 156 2.46 -14.53 -13.44
C VAL A 156 2.50 -15.85 -14.21
N ALA A 157 3.24 -16.87 -13.74
CA ALA A 157 3.33 -18.18 -14.39
C ALA A 157 2.15 -19.12 -14.06
N SER A 158 1.36 -18.83 -13.03
CA SER A 158 0.27 -19.71 -12.60
C SER A 158 -1.02 -19.47 -13.38
N ASN A 159 -1.85 -20.50 -13.60
CA ASN A 159 -3.18 -20.35 -14.22
C ASN A 159 -4.17 -19.49 -13.39
N ALA A 160 -3.78 -19.08 -12.17
CA ALA A 160 -4.59 -18.32 -11.24
C ALA A 160 -4.15 -16.85 -11.11
N LYS A 161 -3.64 -16.23 -12.18
CA LYS A 161 -3.09 -14.85 -12.17
C LYS A 161 -4.09 -13.83 -11.64
N VAL A 162 -5.36 -13.90 -12.07
CA VAL A 162 -6.44 -13.00 -11.63
C VAL A 162 -6.70 -13.10 -10.13
N ASN A 163 -6.79 -14.33 -9.60
CA ASN A 163 -7.00 -14.56 -8.17
C ASN A 163 -5.82 -14.09 -7.33
N GLN A 164 -4.60 -14.29 -7.82
CA GLN A 164 -3.40 -13.78 -7.17
C GLN A 164 -3.38 -12.25 -7.16
N MET A 165 -3.77 -11.60 -8.26
CA MET A 165 -3.89 -10.14 -8.32
C MET A 165 -4.97 -9.59 -7.38
N ASN A 166 -6.14 -10.22 -7.31
CA ASN A 166 -7.19 -9.83 -6.36
C ASN A 166 -6.73 -9.97 -4.91
N THR A 167 -6.00 -11.04 -4.60
CA THR A 167 -5.38 -11.21 -3.28
C THR A 167 -4.33 -10.14 -3.05
N ALA A 168 -3.52 -9.85 -4.07
CA ALA A 168 -2.44 -8.89 -4.03
C ALA A 168 -2.94 -7.45 -3.82
N LEU A 169 -4.12 -7.07 -4.33
CA LEU A 169 -4.74 -5.77 -4.06
C LEU A 169 -5.11 -5.56 -2.58
N ARG A 170 -5.26 -6.64 -1.80
CA ARG A 170 -5.46 -6.59 -0.35
C ARG A 170 -4.14 -6.54 0.42
N VAL A 171 -3.01 -6.61 -0.26
CA VAL A 171 -1.68 -6.62 0.34
C VAL A 171 -0.95 -5.36 -0.04
N GLN A 172 -0.40 -4.68 0.97
CA GLN A 172 0.50 -3.55 0.72
C GLN A 172 1.97 -3.97 0.93
N PRO A 173 2.88 -3.45 0.09
CA PRO A 173 4.30 -3.57 0.33
C PRO A 173 4.69 -2.68 1.52
N TYR A 174 5.35 -3.28 2.50
CA TYR A 174 5.95 -2.58 3.63
C TYR A 174 7.46 -2.62 3.51
N ARG A 175 8.02 -1.44 3.24
CA ARG A 175 9.45 -1.18 3.28
C ARG A 175 9.73 -0.20 4.43
N PRO A 176 10.12 -0.72 5.61
CA PRO A 176 10.48 0.16 6.72
C PRO A 176 11.62 1.09 6.31
N LYS A 177 11.42 2.38 6.51
CA LYS A 177 12.52 3.36 6.44
C LYS A 177 13.15 3.39 7.83
N GLY A 178 14.47 3.55 7.90
CA GLY A 178 15.13 3.73 9.20
C GLY A 178 14.47 4.89 9.93
N GLY A 179 13.94 4.64 11.13
CA GLY A 179 13.16 5.62 11.86
C GLY A 179 12.17 5.00 12.84
N VAL A 180 11.44 5.88 13.52
CA VAL A 180 10.50 5.57 14.59
C VAL A 180 9.04 5.62 14.12
N VAL A 181 8.78 6.40 13.08
CA VAL A 181 7.45 6.60 12.50
C VAL A 181 7.30 5.77 11.23
N ASN A 182 6.26 4.94 11.19
CA ASN A 182 5.90 4.17 10.01
C ASN A 182 4.48 4.52 9.57
N LEU A 183 4.29 4.66 8.26
CA LEU A 183 3.00 5.00 7.67
C LEU A 183 2.52 3.83 6.80
N LEU A 184 1.31 3.34 7.05
CA LEU A 184 0.69 2.22 6.33
C LEU A 184 -0.70 2.61 5.83
N ARG A 185 -1.10 2.14 4.64
CA ARG A 185 -2.44 2.41 4.08
C ARG A 185 -3.46 1.48 4.74
N VAL A 186 -4.57 2.02 5.24
CA VAL A 186 -5.66 1.22 5.85
C VAL A 186 -6.80 0.99 4.87
N GLY A 187 -6.99 1.92 3.93
CA GLY A 187 -8.03 1.85 2.91
C GLY A 187 -8.26 3.18 2.22
N HIS A 188 -9.47 3.37 1.72
CA HIS A 188 -9.99 4.59 1.11
C HIS A 188 -11.36 4.92 1.73
N LEU A 189 -11.86 6.14 1.51
CA LEU A 189 -13.13 6.58 2.10
C LEU A 189 -14.39 5.95 1.47
N GLY A 190 -14.25 5.16 0.41
CA GLY A 190 -15.37 4.36 -0.12
C GLY A 190 -15.71 3.13 0.72
N LEU A 191 -14.88 2.75 1.70
CA LEU A 191 -15.14 1.60 2.58
C LEU A 191 -16.05 1.97 3.75
N SER A 192 -16.77 1.00 4.30
CA SER A 192 -17.54 1.27 5.52
C SER A 192 -16.63 1.45 6.74
N GLU A 193 -17.07 2.22 7.75
CA GLU A 193 -16.32 2.38 9.00
C GLU A 193 -15.96 1.05 9.67
N LYS A 194 -16.86 0.06 9.57
CA LYS A 194 -16.66 -1.28 10.14
C LYS A 194 -15.52 -2.01 9.44
N GLU A 195 -15.52 -2.02 8.11
CA GLU A 195 -14.46 -2.63 7.31
C GLU A 195 -13.11 -1.94 7.54
N MET A 196 -13.12 -0.62 7.72
CA MET A 196 -11.91 0.16 8.04
C MET A 196 -11.30 -0.23 9.38
N LEU A 197 -12.12 -0.42 10.41
CA LEU A 197 -11.66 -0.89 11.72
C LEU A 197 -11.12 -2.32 11.64
N GLU A 198 -11.76 -3.21 10.89
CA GLU A 198 -11.27 -4.57 10.67
C GLU A 198 -9.94 -4.62 9.91
N ASN A 199 -9.77 -3.72 8.93
CA ASN A 199 -8.50 -3.53 8.23
C ASN A 199 -7.42 -3.02 9.17
N LEU A 200 -7.73 -2.03 10.01
CA LEU A 200 -6.81 -1.48 11.00
C LEU A 200 -6.30 -2.59 11.93
N ASP A 201 -7.21 -3.36 12.50
CA ASP A 201 -6.90 -4.52 13.35
C ASP A 201 -5.97 -5.52 12.64
N ALA A 202 -6.26 -5.86 11.38
CA ALA A 202 -5.46 -6.80 10.60
C ALA A 202 -4.06 -6.25 10.28
N ILE A 203 -3.98 -4.98 9.88
CA ILE A 203 -2.74 -4.31 9.50
C ILE A 203 -1.80 -4.16 10.69
N VAL A 204 -2.31 -3.76 11.86
CA VAL A 204 -1.50 -3.61 13.08
C VAL A 204 -0.95 -4.97 13.52
N LYS A 205 -1.76 -6.04 13.47
CA LYS A 205 -1.32 -7.40 13.80
C LYS A 205 -0.23 -7.89 12.84
N GLU A 206 -0.44 -7.72 11.54
CA GLU A 206 0.54 -8.09 10.52
C GLU A 206 1.81 -7.24 10.65
N TYR A 207 1.69 -5.95 10.95
CA TYR A 207 2.83 -5.07 11.18
C TYR A 207 3.70 -5.54 12.34
N LEU A 208 3.11 -5.88 13.50
CA LEU A 208 3.84 -6.40 14.65
C LEU A 208 4.60 -7.69 14.30
N ARG A 209 3.94 -8.62 13.61
CA ARG A 209 4.53 -9.88 13.12
C ARG A 209 5.69 -9.64 12.15
N VAL A 210 5.47 -8.75 11.19
CA VAL A 210 6.40 -8.47 10.08
C VAL A 210 7.61 -7.67 10.57
N SER A 211 7.42 -6.73 11.48
CA SER A 211 8.46 -5.91 12.07
C SER A 211 9.19 -6.63 13.22
N ASN A 212 8.64 -7.73 13.72
CA ASN A 212 9.14 -8.47 14.90
C ASN A 212 9.26 -7.57 16.14
N ILE A 213 8.23 -6.74 16.34
CA ILE A 213 8.12 -5.78 17.43
C ILE A 213 7.04 -6.29 18.38
N LYS A 214 7.24 -6.12 19.70
CA LYS A 214 6.20 -6.42 20.69
C LYS A 214 5.14 -5.32 20.71
N SER A 215 3.91 -5.67 21.02
CA SER A 215 2.81 -4.71 21.24
C SER A 215 3.19 -3.52 22.14
N GLU A 216 3.92 -3.78 23.22
CA GLU A 216 4.38 -2.79 24.22
C GLU A 216 5.33 -1.72 23.66
N ALA A 217 5.97 -1.99 22.52
CA ALA A 217 6.88 -1.04 21.89
C ALA A 217 6.13 -0.02 21.00
N ILE A 218 4.81 -0.10 20.84
CA ILE A 218 4.01 0.94 20.18
C ILE A 218 3.81 2.09 21.17
N GLN A 219 4.30 3.28 20.83
CA GLN A 219 4.07 4.52 21.59
C GLN A 219 2.75 5.15 21.18
N GLU A 220 2.53 5.36 19.89
CA GLU A 220 1.37 6.11 19.40
C GLU A 220 0.81 5.46 18.13
N LEU A 221 -0.52 5.43 18.04
CA LEU A 221 -1.22 5.17 16.80
C LEU A 221 -2.10 6.37 16.44
N SER A 222 -1.91 6.87 15.22
CA SER A 222 -2.70 7.97 14.68
C SER A 222 -3.22 7.66 13.28
N LEU A 223 -4.41 8.17 12.97
CA LEU A 223 -5.04 8.07 11.65
C LEU A 223 -4.90 9.37 10.89
N LYS A 224 -4.56 9.29 9.61
CA LYS A 224 -4.29 10.46 8.77
C LYS A 224 -4.73 10.22 7.33
N LEU A 225 -5.37 11.21 6.71
CA LEU A 225 -5.54 11.30 5.27
C LEU A 225 -4.38 12.10 4.65
N ALA A 226 -4.21 12.01 3.34
CA ALA A 226 -3.17 12.74 2.60
C ALA A 226 -3.10 14.25 2.94
N LYS A 227 -4.26 14.91 3.07
CA LYS A 227 -4.39 16.36 3.34
C LYS A 227 -5.01 16.70 4.72
N SER A 228 -5.19 15.73 5.62
CA SER A 228 -5.78 15.97 6.95
C SER A 228 -4.74 16.00 8.07
N PRO A 229 -5.06 16.61 9.23
CA PRO A 229 -4.29 16.39 10.45
C PRO A 229 -4.34 14.90 10.86
N ALA A 230 -3.33 14.47 11.60
CA ALA A 230 -3.28 13.13 12.20
C ALA A 230 -4.11 13.11 13.49
N LEU A 231 -5.03 12.16 13.62
CA LEU A 231 -5.86 11.95 14.79
C LEU A 231 -5.29 10.79 15.62
N PRO A 232 -4.65 11.04 16.76
CA PRO A 232 -4.20 9.98 17.64
C PRO A 232 -5.40 9.31 18.31
N PHE A 233 -5.40 7.99 18.32
CA PHE A 233 -6.42 7.18 19.02
C PHE A 233 -5.82 6.24 20.06
N TYR A 234 -4.49 6.13 20.10
CA TYR A 234 -3.76 5.41 21.13
C TYR A 234 -2.47 6.15 21.45
N ASN A 235 -2.18 6.30 22.73
CA ASN A 235 -0.92 6.82 23.23
C ASN A 235 -0.53 6.04 24.48
N SER A 236 0.67 5.47 24.48
CA SER A 236 1.34 4.94 25.66
C SER A 236 2.34 5.97 26.13
N LEU A 237 2.17 6.43 27.37
CA LEU A 237 3.19 7.22 28.05
C LEU A 237 4.53 6.46 28.05
N PRO A 238 5.67 7.18 27.99
CA PRO A 238 7.00 6.59 27.93
C PRO A 238 7.28 5.66 29.11
#